data_AF-A0A519DYG6-F1
#
_entry.id   AF-A0A519DYG6-F1
#
_cell.length_a   1.000
_cell.length_b   1.000
_cell.length_c   1.000
_cell.angle_alpha   90.00
_cell.angle_beta   90.00
_cell.angle_gamma   90.00
#
_symmetry.space_group_name_H-M   'P 1'
#
loop_
_entity.id
_entity.type
_entity.pdbx_description
1 polymer ?
#
loop_
_entity_poly.entity_id
_entity_poly.type
_entity_poly.pdbx_seq_one_letter_code
_entity_poly.pdbx_strand_id
1 'polypeptide(L)'
;MTPFLRAALPASMILACASAFAAPEPFSCPTELGATEQRAATAPSGWEAAVEGAGPTRHALTGFQINLGPVSKSDGAIYDDLKEKKDPKGGVTETATWKVGALEDAYAVCSYHRTAVVLVRPLKGYAECRLVNQRTKDTAFRLKEAGCR
;
A
#
# COMPACT_ATOMS: atom_id res chain seq x y z
N MET A 1 -76.44 -2.38 18.65
CA MET A 1 -75.52 -3.54 18.52
C MET A 1 -74.98 -3.59 17.10
N THR A 2 -73.82 -2.97 16.83
CA THR A 2 -72.81 -3.34 15.81
C THR A 2 -71.63 -2.35 15.93
N PRO A 3 -70.36 -2.79 15.80
CA PRO A 3 -69.22 -2.06 16.34
C PRO A 3 -68.54 -1.09 15.36
N PHE A 4 -67.97 -0.03 15.92
CA PHE A 4 -67.00 0.87 15.26
C PHE A 4 -65.66 0.14 15.05
N LEU A 5 -65.23 -0.01 13.80
CA LEU A 5 -63.87 -0.42 13.45
C LEU A 5 -63.01 0.83 13.20
N ARG A 6 -62.16 1.18 14.18
CA ARG A 6 -61.06 2.13 14.00
C ARG A 6 -59.94 1.43 13.24
N ALA A 7 -59.70 1.84 11.99
CA ALA A 7 -58.53 1.43 11.24
C ALA A 7 -57.27 2.10 11.84
N ALA A 8 -56.38 1.31 12.41
CA ALA A 8 -55.03 1.74 12.78
C ALA A 8 -54.13 1.63 11.54
N LEU A 9 -53.63 2.76 11.05
CA LEU A 9 -52.59 2.82 10.02
C LEU A 9 -51.24 2.40 10.65
N PRO A 10 -50.56 1.35 10.17
CA PRO A 10 -49.19 1.10 10.57
C PRO A 10 -48.29 2.16 9.90
N ALA A 11 -47.67 3.00 10.72
CA ALA A 11 -46.61 3.89 10.28
C ALA A 11 -45.39 3.05 9.88
N SER A 12 -45.28 2.76 8.58
CA SER A 12 -44.10 2.15 7.98
C SER A 12 -42.90 3.10 8.15
N MET A 13 -42.09 2.87 9.18
CA MET A 13 -40.75 3.45 9.29
C MET A 13 -39.91 2.92 8.12
N ILE A 14 -39.77 3.72 7.08
CA ILE A 14 -38.77 3.52 6.04
C ILE A 14 -37.42 3.83 6.70
N LEU A 15 -36.78 2.79 7.22
CA LEU A 15 -35.41 2.85 7.69
C LEU A 15 -34.52 3.02 6.46
N ALA A 16 -34.29 4.28 6.07
CA ALA A 16 -33.32 4.63 5.04
C ALA A 16 -31.94 4.17 5.52
N CYS A 17 -31.54 2.97 5.08
CA CYS A 17 -30.18 2.49 5.23
C CYS A 17 -29.31 3.36 4.34
N ALA A 18 -28.86 4.50 4.87
CA ALA A 18 -27.76 5.24 4.31
C ALA A 18 -26.54 4.32 4.38
N SER A 19 -26.27 3.62 3.29
CA SER A 19 -25.01 2.93 3.06
C SER A 19 -23.92 4.00 2.99
N ALA A 20 -23.41 4.39 4.15
CA ALA A 20 -22.20 5.18 4.26
C ALA A 20 -21.08 4.33 3.65
N PHE A 21 -20.67 4.68 2.42
CA PHE A 21 -19.43 4.18 1.87
C PHE A 21 -18.31 4.76 2.74
N ALA A 22 -17.90 4.00 3.75
CA ALA A 22 -16.75 4.34 4.55
C ALA A 22 -15.55 4.49 3.61
N ALA A 23 -14.84 5.61 3.73
CA ALA A 23 -13.58 5.80 3.04
C ALA A 23 -12.65 4.61 3.39
N PRO A 24 -11.85 4.11 2.43
CA PRO A 24 -10.99 2.98 2.70
C PRO A 24 -10.02 3.32 3.84
N GLU A 25 -9.77 2.36 4.71
CA GLU A 25 -8.83 2.57 5.82
C GLU A 25 -7.43 2.90 5.26
N PRO A 26 -6.74 3.91 5.80
CA PRO A 26 -5.36 4.19 5.46
C PRO A 26 -4.48 2.95 5.63
N PHE A 27 -3.47 2.82 4.78
CA PHE A 27 -2.53 1.72 4.87
C PHE A 27 -1.09 2.18 4.80
N SER A 28 -0.20 1.34 5.32
CA SER A 28 1.24 1.48 5.17
C SER A 28 1.83 0.19 4.64
N CYS A 29 2.84 0.29 3.77
CA CYS A 29 3.67 -0.85 3.39
C CYS A 29 4.34 -1.41 4.65
N PRO A 30 4.25 -2.73 4.89
CA PRO A 30 5.07 -3.38 5.93
C PRO A 30 6.54 -3.03 5.73
N THR A 31 7.25 -2.69 6.80
CA THR A 31 8.68 -2.36 6.76
C THR A 31 9.55 -3.60 6.51
N GLU A 32 9.03 -4.79 6.85
CA GLU A 32 9.61 -6.08 6.56
C GLU A 32 8.56 -7.02 5.98
N LEU A 33 8.95 -7.78 4.96
CA LEU A 33 8.20 -8.91 4.45
C LEU A 33 8.87 -10.19 4.94
N GLY A 34 8.19 -10.91 5.83
CA GLY A 34 8.67 -12.17 6.39
C GLY A 34 8.11 -13.39 5.66
N ALA A 35 8.76 -14.54 5.87
CA ALA A 35 8.25 -15.87 5.53
C ALA A 35 7.89 -16.05 4.04
N THR A 36 8.68 -15.47 3.15
CA THR A 36 8.58 -15.67 1.70
C THR A 36 9.26 -16.98 1.32
N GLU A 37 8.52 -17.89 0.69
CA GLU A 37 9.13 -19.06 0.08
C GLU A 37 9.84 -18.67 -1.21
N GLN A 38 11.16 -18.81 -1.22
CA GLN A 38 11.99 -18.63 -2.41
C GLN A 38 12.87 -19.85 -2.59
N ARG A 39 12.66 -20.57 -3.69
CA ARG A 39 13.42 -21.77 -4.03
C ARG A 39 13.70 -21.76 -5.52
N ALA A 40 14.88 -22.25 -5.91
CA ALA A 40 15.16 -22.51 -7.30
C ALA A 40 14.33 -23.72 -7.75
N ALA A 41 13.61 -23.58 -8.86
CA ALA A 41 12.87 -24.70 -9.45
C ALA A 41 13.81 -25.78 -10.01
N THR A 42 15.01 -25.41 -10.45
CA THR A 42 16.05 -26.32 -10.92
C THR A 42 17.42 -25.68 -10.74
N ALA A 43 18.43 -26.46 -10.32
CA ALA A 43 19.82 -26.03 -10.31
C ALA A 43 20.54 -26.52 -11.58
N PRO A 44 21.39 -25.71 -12.24
CA PRO A 44 22.23 -26.18 -13.33
C PRO A 44 23.17 -27.31 -12.92
N SER A 45 23.62 -28.12 -13.88
CA SER A 45 24.57 -29.21 -13.61
C SER A 45 25.83 -28.70 -12.92
N GLY A 46 26.25 -29.38 -11.85
CA GLY A 46 27.39 -28.99 -11.01
C GLY A 46 27.09 -27.91 -9.96
N TRP A 47 25.85 -27.41 -9.87
CA TRP A 47 25.41 -26.45 -8.86
C TRP A 47 24.37 -27.05 -7.91
N GLU A 48 24.37 -26.59 -6.67
CA GLU A 48 23.36 -26.91 -5.66
C GLU A 48 22.58 -25.65 -5.31
N ALA A 49 21.24 -25.76 -5.24
CA ALA A 49 20.39 -24.70 -4.74
C ALA A 49 20.32 -24.79 -3.21
N ALA A 50 20.83 -23.76 -2.53
CA ALA A 50 20.73 -23.63 -1.10
C ALA A 50 19.95 -22.36 -0.73
N VAL A 51 19.27 -22.39 0.42
CA VAL A 51 18.69 -21.18 1.03
C VAL A 51 19.69 -20.68 2.06
N GLU A 52 20.14 -19.44 1.91
CA GLU A 52 21.12 -18.83 2.81
C GLU A 52 20.47 -18.43 4.15
N GLY A 53 21.07 -18.87 5.26
CA GLY A 53 20.70 -18.47 6.63
C GLY A 53 19.75 -19.45 7.35
N ALA A 54 19.83 -19.47 8.68
CA ALA A 54 18.93 -20.22 9.54
C ALA A 54 17.80 -19.31 10.03
N GLY A 55 16.56 -19.58 9.60
CA GLY A 55 15.36 -18.87 10.06
C GLY A 55 14.45 -18.39 8.92
N PRO A 56 13.28 -17.82 9.24
CA PRO A 56 12.40 -17.24 8.24
C PRO A 56 13.09 -16.08 7.54
N THR A 57 13.06 -16.08 6.21
CA THR A 57 13.54 -14.99 5.37
C THR A 57 12.83 -13.68 5.75
N ARG A 58 13.58 -12.59 5.79
CA ARG A 58 13.07 -11.24 6.01
C ARG A 58 13.61 -10.31 4.95
N HIS A 59 12.71 -9.60 4.29
CA HIS A 59 13.05 -8.67 3.22
C HIS A 59 12.64 -7.26 3.65
N ALA A 60 13.60 -6.36 3.75
CA ALA A 60 13.33 -4.97 4.12
C ALA A 60 12.62 -4.24 2.98
N LEU A 61 11.69 -3.35 3.31
CA LEU A 61 11.04 -2.45 2.35
C LEU A 61 12.10 -1.55 1.70
N THR A 62 12.16 -1.54 0.37
CA THR A 62 13.15 -0.77 -0.40
C THR A 62 12.55 0.11 -1.48
N GLY A 63 11.29 -0.11 -1.86
CA GLY A 63 10.63 0.71 -2.88
C GLY A 63 9.14 0.88 -2.62
N PHE A 64 8.62 2.00 -3.10
CA PHE A 64 7.20 2.29 -3.19
C PHE A 64 6.94 3.05 -4.48
N GLN A 65 5.96 2.59 -5.25
CA GLN A 65 5.57 3.21 -6.52
C GLN A 65 4.07 3.10 -6.72
N ILE A 66 3.52 4.04 -7.49
CA ILE A 66 2.14 4.02 -7.95
C ILE A 66 2.18 3.66 -9.43
N ASN A 67 1.43 2.63 -9.81
CA ASN A 67 1.29 2.21 -11.19
C ASN A 67 -0.14 2.42 -11.67
N LEU A 68 -0.28 2.60 -12.98
CA LEU A 68 -1.55 2.76 -13.67
C LEU A 68 -1.84 1.53 -14.54
N GLY A 69 -3.12 1.24 -14.74
CA GLY A 69 -3.58 0.16 -15.60
C GLY A 69 -3.56 -1.21 -14.93
N PRO A 70 -3.76 -2.30 -15.70
CA PRO A 70 -3.75 -3.65 -15.13
C PRO A 70 -2.35 -4.02 -14.61
N VAL A 71 -2.28 -4.86 -13.58
CA VAL A 71 -1.02 -5.29 -12.95
C VAL A 71 0.01 -5.87 -13.95
N SER A 72 -0.45 -6.39 -15.09
CA SER A 72 0.40 -6.93 -16.17
C SER A 72 1.00 -5.88 -17.13
N LYS A 73 0.58 -4.61 -17.09
CA LYS A 73 1.12 -3.50 -17.89
C LYS A 73 1.36 -2.31 -16.96
N SER A 74 2.60 -2.13 -16.50
CA SER A 74 2.94 -1.07 -15.56
C SER A 74 3.37 0.20 -16.30
N ASP A 75 2.53 1.23 -16.29
CA ASP A 75 2.95 2.60 -16.52
C ASP A 75 3.10 3.28 -15.14
N GLY A 76 4.32 3.68 -14.78
CA GLY A 76 4.61 4.27 -13.48
C GLY A 76 4.17 5.72 -13.38
N ALA A 77 3.48 6.08 -12.30
CA ALA A 77 3.10 7.47 -12.02
C ALA A 77 4.26 8.23 -11.33
N ILE A 78 4.59 9.40 -11.88
CA ILE A 78 5.55 10.32 -11.26
C ILE A 78 4.86 11.02 -10.09
N TYR A 79 5.60 11.27 -9.01
CA TYR A 79 5.09 11.99 -7.83
C TYR A 79 4.70 13.43 -8.19
N ASP A 80 3.64 13.93 -7.55
CA ASP A 80 3.13 15.30 -7.73
C ASP A 80 3.96 16.32 -6.94
N ASP A 81 4.56 15.90 -5.83
CA ASP A 81 5.35 16.76 -4.94
C ASP A 81 6.52 15.98 -4.35
N LEU A 82 7.67 16.65 -4.20
CA LEU A 82 8.86 16.14 -3.53
C LEU A 82 9.39 17.21 -2.58
N LYS A 83 9.33 16.93 -1.28
CA LYS A 83 9.81 17.82 -0.23
C LYS A 83 11.04 17.26 0.43
N GLU A 84 12.08 18.09 0.53
CA GLU A 84 13.28 17.81 1.31
C GLU A 84 13.30 18.62 2.60
N LYS A 85 13.65 17.96 3.70
CA LYS A 85 13.91 18.59 5.00
C LYS A 85 15.27 18.14 5.51
N LYS A 86 16.17 19.10 5.68
CA LYS A 86 17.49 18.87 6.31
C LYS A 86 17.37 19.06 7.82
N ASP A 87 18.00 18.17 8.59
CA ASP A 87 18.12 18.33 10.04
C ASP A 87 19.46 19.02 10.41
N PRO A 88 19.58 19.58 11.63
CA PRO A 88 20.82 20.22 12.08
C PRO A 88 22.05 19.30 12.17
N LYS A 89 21.85 17.98 12.15
CA LYS A 89 22.92 16.97 12.21
C LYS A 89 23.37 16.54 10.79
N GLY A 90 22.83 17.16 9.75
CA GLY A 90 23.16 16.88 8.35
C GLY A 90 22.39 15.70 7.75
N GLY A 91 21.40 15.15 8.45
CA GLY A 91 20.45 14.21 7.87
C GLY A 91 19.46 14.90 6.93
N VAL A 92 18.93 14.14 5.98
CA VAL A 92 17.93 14.61 5.01
C VAL A 92 16.75 13.66 5.00
N THR A 93 15.55 14.21 5.15
CA THR A 93 14.28 13.52 4.95
C THR A 93 13.67 13.99 3.64
N GLU A 94 13.43 13.07 2.73
CA GLU A 94 12.70 13.26 1.49
C GLU A 94 11.29 12.72 1.65
N THR A 95 10.30 13.46 1.18
CA THR A 95 8.89 13.04 1.18
C THR A 95 8.32 13.25 -0.20
N ALA A 96 8.07 12.15 -0.91
CA ALA A 96 7.37 12.18 -2.20
C ALA A 96 5.88 11.90 -1.98
N THR A 97 5.03 12.64 -2.69
CA THR A 97 3.57 12.58 -2.54
C THR A 97 2.91 12.42 -3.89
N TRP A 98 1.89 11.56 -3.96
CA TRP A 98 1.03 11.36 -5.12
C TRP A 98 -0.42 11.67 -4.76
N LYS A 99 -1.11 12.44 -5.58
CA LYS A 99 -2.55 12.66 -5.53
C LYS A 99 -3.23 11.58 -6.36
N VAL A 100 -3.81 10.59 -5.69
CA VAL A 100 -4.30 9.37 -6.34
C VAL A 100 -5.81 9.34 -6.51
N GLY A 101 -6.53 10.29 -5.91
CA GLY A 101 -8.01 10.30 -5.92
C GLY A 101 -8.66 10.44 -7.30
N ALA A 102 -7.93 10.94 -8.30
CA ALA A 102 -8.41 11.06 -9.68
C ALA A 102 -7.84 9.97 -10.62
N LEU A 103 -6.99 9.07 -10.11
CA LEU A 103 -6.37 8.05 -10.94
C LEU A 103 -7.30 6.84 -11.07
N GLU A 104 -7.63 6.49 -12.31
CA GLU A 104 -8.39 5.29 -12.63
C GLU A 104 -7.47 4.06 -12.67
N ASP A 105 -7.95 2.92 -12.17
CA ASP A 105 -7.23 1.65 -12.13
C ASP A 105 -5.81 1.72 -11.54
N ALA A 106 -5.58 2.66 -10.62
CA ALA A 106 -4.30 2.82 -9.96
C ALA A 106 -4.10 1.83 -8.81
N TYR A 107 -2.85 1.40 -8.63
CA TYR A 107 -2.45 0.54 -7.53
C TYR A 107 -1.08 0.94 -6.98
N ALA A 108 -0.90 0.78 -5.67
CA ALA A 108 0.38 0.92 -5.00
C ALA A 108 1.15 -0.40 -5.03
N VAL A 109 2.47 -0.30 -5.14
CA VAL A 109 3.39 -1.44 -5.10
C VAL A 109 4.45 -1.20 -4.02
N CYS A 110 4.49 -2.09 -3.03
CA CYS A 110 5.56 -2.15 -2.03
C CYS A 110 6.61 -3.18 -2.48
N SER A 111 7.85 -2.74 -2.67
CA SER A 111 8.96 -3.58 -3.15
C SER A 111 9.97 -3.84 -2.05
N TYR A 112 10.50 -5.07 -1.99
CA TYR A 112 11.32 -5.54 -0.88
C TYR A 112 12.69 -6.04 -1.32
N HIS A 113 13.70 -5.89 -0.47
CA HIS A 113 15.08 -6.25 -0.77
C HIS A 113 15.26 -7.75 -0.98
N ARG A 114 16.01 -8.16 -2.01
CA ARG A 114 16.33 -9.58 -2.31
C ARG A 114 15.10 -10.46 -2.46
N THR A 115 14.00 -9.92 -3.00
CA THR A 115 12.84 -10.73 -3.38
C THR A 115 12.13 -10.18 -4.60
N ALA A 116 11.62 -11.08 -5.44
CA ALA A 116 10.72 -10.74 -6.54
C ALA A 116 9.26 -10.57 -6.07
N VAL A 117 8.97 -10.93 -4.82
CA VAL A 117 7.64 -10.76 -4.23
C VAL A 117 7.43 -9.29 -3.88
N VAL A 118 6.36 -8.72 -4.42
CA VAL A 118 5.88 -7.38 -4.14
C VAL A 118 4.49 -7.45 -3.52
N LEU A 119 4.12 -6.47 -2.70
CA LEU A 119 2.74 -6.31 -2.25
C LEU A 119 2.05 -5.26 -3.10
N VAL A 120 0.86 -5.59 -3.60
CA VAL A 120 0.06 -4.71 -4.46
C VAL A 120 -1.25 -4.39 -3.76
N ARG A 121 -1.67 -3.12 -3.78
CA ARG A 121 -2.96 -2.69 -3.22
C ARG A 121 -3.67 -1.71 -4.14
N PRO A 122 -4.94 -1.95 -4.51
CA PRO A 122 -5.73 -0.98 -5.29
C PRO A 122 -5.91 0.34 -4.54
N LEU A 123 -5.93 1.45 -5.29
CA LEU A 123 -6.05 2.80 -4.73
C LEU A 123 -7.44 3.44 -4.86
N LYS A 124 -8.44 2.66 -5.27
CA LYS A 124 -9.82 3.14 -5.36
C LYS A 124 -10.28 3.67 -4.00
N GLY A 125 -10.65 4.96 -3.96
CA GLY A 125 -11.15 5.64 -2.78
C GLY A 125 -10.08 6.29 -1.90
N TYR A 126 -8.80 6.13 -2.20
CA TYR A 126 -7.71 6.85 -1.54
C TYR A 126 -7.51 8.22 -2.20
N ALA A 127 -7.14 9.23 -1.43
CA ALA A 127 -6.89 10.58 -1.93
C ALA A 127 -5.40 10.81 -2.22
N GLU A 128 -4.53 10.30 -1.35
CA GLU A 128 -3.10 10.60 -1.37
C GLU A 128 -2.25 9.40 -0.98
N CYS A 129 -1.13 9.22 -1.66
CA CYS A 129 -0.07 8.31 -1.25
C CYS A 129 1.21 9.08 -0.95
N ARG A 130 2.01 8.58 -0.01
CA ARG A 130 3.27 9.19 0.41
C ARG A 130 4.36 8.15 0.58
N LEU A 131 5.58 8.51 0.20
CA LEU A 131 6.80 7.81 0.58
C LEU A 131 7.70 8.74 1.40
N VAL A 132 8.40 8.20 2.39
CA VAL A 132 9.41 8.91 3.18
C VAL A 132 10.75 8.20 3.07
N ASN A 133 11.70 8.88 2.46
CA ASN A 133 13.11 8.49 2.44
C ASN A 133 13.88 9.27 3.49
N GLN A 134 14.85 8.62 4.12
CA GLN A 134 15.77 9.29 5.03
C GLN A 134 17.20 8.87 4.77
N ARG A 135 18.11 9.83 4.86
CA ARG A 135 19.55 9.59 4.96
C ARG A 135 20.14 10.36 6.13
N THR A 136 21.22 9.84 6.67
CA THR A 136 22.12 10.58 7.54
C THR A 136 23.23 11.23 6.71
N LYS A 137 24.14 11.95 7.37
CA LYS A 137 25.33 12.50 6.71
C LYS A 137 26.17 11.41 6.03
N ASP A 138 26.23 10.22 6.62
CA ASP A 138 27.17 9.16 6.25
C ASP A 138 26.49 7.96 5.58
N THR A 139 25.18 8.03 5.32
CA THR A 139 24.42 6.91 4.73
C THR A 139 23.71 7.33 3.45
N ALA A 140 23.45 6.37 2.56
CA ALA A 140 22.51 6.55 1.46
C ALA A 140 21.06 6.72 1.97
N PHE A 141 20.17 7.21 1.09
CA PHE A 141 18.74 7.21 1.36
C PHE A 141 18.22 5.79 1.57
N ARG A 142 17.36 5.65 2.58
CA ARG A 142 16.58 4.44 2.82
C ARG A 142 15.12 4.81 2.97
N LEU A 143 14.28 3.99 2.37
CA LEU A 143 12.85 4.05 2.56
C LEU A 143 12.53 3.73 4.03
N LYS A 144 11.78 4.62 4.67
CA LYS A 144 11.36 4.49 6.07
C LYS A 144 9.89 4.14 6.21
N GLU A 145 9.08 4.78 5.39
CA GLU A 145 7.63 4.65 5.44
C GLU A 145 7.08 4.85 4.03
N ALA A 146 6.04 4.11 3.68
CA ALA A 146 5.21 4.38 2.53
C ALA A 146 3.78 3.97 2.83
N GLY A 147 2.80 4.70 2.31
CA GLY A 147 1.39 4.44 2.58
C GLY A 147 0.44 5.38 1.87
N CYS A 148 -0.85 5.10 1.99
CA CYS A 148 -1.91 5.93 1.40
C CYS A 148 -3.07 6.14 2.36
N ARG A 149 -3.80 7.23 2.15
CA ARG A 149 -4.99 7.63 2.90
C ARG A 149 -6.06 8.25 1.99
#